data_AF-A0A8U0HPX9-F1
#
_entry.id   AF-A0A8U0HPX9-F1
#
_cell.length_a   1.000
_cell.length_b   1.000
_cell.length_c   1.000
_cell.angle_alpha   90.00
_cell.angle_beta   90.00
_cell.angle_gamma   90.00
#
_symmetry.space_group_name_H-M   'P 1'
#
loop_
_entity.id
_entity.type
_entity.pdbx_description
1 polymer ?
#
loop_
_entity_poly.entity_id
_entity_poly.type
_entity_poly.pdbx_seq_one_letter_code
_entity_poly.pdbx_strand_id
1 'polypeptide(L)'
;MHRREFLRGVSGSVALASAGVGAGMAAETTTAHPGPYRPLGSVSIANAKEAVPDRSGKFAYVATMDGFAVVDVQIPSDPTVVAERAGLLADRETGPLRMIQDVKVEGDRLVAAGPANPMQGDVLQGFALFDVSDPANPTQVAFHETQFPIHNCFVRDGIVYLTGNQGETNALVMVDVSGDSPEEVGRWSPADRRPGWNEVPTSVWTIHDVWVQKGRAYLSHWDAGTYLVDVSDPASPSFVARIGGRPLDELQSIPSDSVRTEVLRLPGNAHYAMASDDGNLLGVNKEAWQASERGGPGGLELWDISDETRPTKLATIDAPASPDPSIGGTWTTSHNFDIVGDRLFTSWYQGGVKIHDISDPANPEQLAWWRMPDETSFWTAKRATDGFFVASSMGRRSNGKGGLYTFPIEDATNSPQKDPPSLTTTGETATETTTGGTATETTTGEATTETTSATTGEAALDDATTESDDSASGEVPGFGVPAGIAALLGAGAWRRVRK
;
A
#
# COMPACT_ATOMS: atom_id res chain seq x y z
N MET A 1 -16.26 -46.08 33.45
CA MET A 1 -16.13 -47.55 33.61
C MET A 1 -17.55 -48.12 33.54
N HIS A 2 -18.03 -48.92 32.58
CA HIS A 2 -17.45 -49.89 31.65
C HIS A 2 -18.21 -49.90 30.30
N ARG A 3 -17.49 -50.25 29.24
CA ARG A 3 -17.94 -50.50 27.84
C ARG A 3 -18.84 -51.75 27.71
N ARG A 4 -19.69 -51.75 26.67
CA ARG A 4 -20.05 -52.88 25.75
C ARG A 4 -20.75 -52.26 24.51
N GLU A 5 -20.12 -52.22 23.34
CA GLU A 5 -20.21 -53.19 22.22
C GLU A 5 -21.66 -53.46 21.76
N PHE A 6 -22.17 -52.97 20.61
CA PHE A 6 -21.88 -53.16 19.16
C PHE A 6 -22.67 -54.31 18.49
N LEU A 7 -23.53 -53.89 17.54
CA LEU A 7 -24.06 -54.52 16.31
C LEU A 7 -25.27 -55.49 16.23
N ARG A 8 -26.19 -55.00 15.36
CA ARG A 8 -26.91 -55.63 14.22
C ARG A 8 -28.28 -56.28 14.44
N GLY A 9 -29.30 -55.58 13.93
CA GLY A 9 -30.52 -56.15 13.35
C GLY A 9 -30.74 -55.56 11.95
N VAL A 10 -30.90 -56.43 10.96
CA VAL A 10 -31.06 -56.15 9.53
C VAL A 10 -32.54 -56.07 9.16
N SER A 11 -32.90 -55.10 8.32
CA SER A 11 -34.05 -55.14 7.38
C SER A 11 -34.04 -53.79 6.64
N GLY A 12 -33.82 -53.64 5.33
CA GLY A 12 -34.15 -54.50 4.21
C GLY A 12 -35.38 -53.93 3.52
N SER A 13 -35.24 -52.99 2.57
CA SER A 13 -36.20 -52.72 1.48
C SER A 13 -35.58 -51.78 0.45
N VAL A 14 -35.58 -52.23 -0.81
CA VAL A 14 -35.29 -51.46 -2.02
C VAL A 14 -36.48 -50.55 -2.33
N ALA A 15 -36.24 -49.28 -2.68
CA ALA A 15 -37.19 -48.44 -3.40
C ALA A 15 -36.44 -47.44 -4.28
N LEU A 16 -37.00 -47.26 -5.47
CA LEU A 16 -36.42 -46.66 -6.66
C LEU A 16 -36.20 -45.14 -6.55
N ALA A 17 -35.30 -44.70 -7.42
CA ALA A 17 -34.98 -43.33 -7.78
C ALA A 17 -36.22 -42.43 -7.98
N SER A 18 -36.12 -41.23 -7.41
CA SER A 18 -36.81 -40.03 -7.87
C SER A 18 -35.74 -38.98 -8.14
N ALA A 19 -35.62 -38.61 -9.41
CA ALA A 19 -34.79 -37.51 -9.88
C ALA A 19 -35.26 -36.20 -9.23
N GLY A 20 -34.39 -35.58 -8.45
CA GLY A 20 -34.50 -34.20 -8.03
C GLY A 20 -33.43 -33.39 -8.74
N VAL A 21 -33.81 -32.63 -9.76
CA VAL A 21 -32.98 -31.57 -10.32
C VAL A 21 -32.97 -30.44 -9.28
N GLY A 22 -32.03 -30.53 -8.35
CA GLY A 22 -31.61 -29.41 -7.53
C GLY A 22 -30.43 -28.75 -8.22
N ALA A 23 -30.63 -27.56 -8.79
CA ALA A 23 -29.55 -26.69 -9.20
C ALA A 23 -28.84 -26.19 -7.93
N GLY A 24 -27.93 -27.03 -7.40
CA GLY A 24 -26.91 -26.58 -6.49
C GLY A 24 -25.85 -25.86 -7.31
N MET A 25 -25.66 -24.56 -7.05
CA MET A 25 -24.40 -23.90 -7.38
C MET A 25 -23.30 -24.75 -6.75
N ALA A 26 -22.54 -25.45 -7.60
CA ALA A 26 -21.30 -26.07 -7.20
C ALA A 26 -20.37 -24.92 -6.81
N ALA A 27 -20.19 -24.72 -5.51
CA ALA A 27 -19.01 -24.05 -5.02
C ALA A 27 -17.83 -24.95 -5.42
N GLU A 28 -17.02 -24.48 -6.37
CA GLU A 28 -15.74 -25.10 -6.65
C GLU A 28 -14.85 -24.93 -5.42
N THR A 29 -14.91 -25.88 -4.50
CA THR A 29 -13.90 -26.05 -3.46
C THR A 29 -12.62 -26.54 -4.13
N THR A 30 -11.68 -25.64 -4.38
CA THR A 30 -10.33 -25.99 -4.81
C THR A 30 -9.55 -26.56 -3.64
N THR A 31 -9.23 -27.86 -3.73
CA THR A 31 -8.21 -28.52 -2.90
C THR A 31 -6.85 -27.84 -3.10
N ALA A 32 -6.07 -27.68 -2.03
CA ALA A 32 -4.65 -27.33 -2.12
C ALA A 32 -3.93 -28.30 -3.06
N HIS A 33 -3.41 -27.77 -4.17
CA HIS A 33 -2.92 -28.55 -5.30
C HIS A 33 -1.39 -28.59 -5.28
N PRO A 34 -0.76 -29.76 -5.44
CA PRO A 34 0.66 -29.83 -5.75
C PRO A 34 0.84 -29.34 -7.19
N GLY A 35 1.41 -28.15 -7.32
CA GLY A 35 1.66 -27.41 -8.54
C GLY A 35 2.55 -26.18 -8.23
N PRO A 36 3.04 -25.44 -9.22
CA PRO A 36 3.92 -24.28 -9.02
C PRO A 36 3.32 -23.26 -8.04
N TYR A 37 4.18 -22.47 -7.39
CA TYR A 37 3.80 -21.50 -6.37
C TYR A 37 2.67 -20.56 -6.82
N ARG A 38 1.62 -20.49 -6.02
CA ARG A 38 0.32 -19.84 -6.30
C ARG A 38 -0.41 -19.52 -4.98
N PRO A 39 -1.42 -18.65 -4.97
CA PRO A 39 -2.20 -18.40 -3.77
C PRO A 39 -2.92 -19.68 -3.29
N LEU A 40 -3.09 -19.80 -1.97
CA LEU A 40 -3.91 -20.85 -1.35
C LEU A 40 -5.40 -20.57 -1.56
N GLY A 41 -5.80 -19.30 -1.38
CA GLY A 41 -7.15 -18.79 -1.55
C GLY A 41 -7.16 -17.28 -1.65
N SER A 42 -8.33 -16.70 -1.91
CA SER A 42 -8.53 -15.26 -1.91
C SER A 42 -9.98 -14.90 -1.61
N VAL A 43 -10.18 -13.67 -1.15
CA VAL A 43 -11.50 -13.08 -0.92
C VAL A 43 -11.55 -11.68 -1.52
N SER A 44 -12.67 -11.37 -2.17
CA SER A 44 -12.87 -10.06 -2.81
C SER A 44 -13.13 -8.99 -1.77
N ILE A 45 -12.39 -7.88 -1.85
CA ILE A 45 -12.54 -6.72 -0.98
C ILE A 45 -12.32 -5.49 -1.87
N ALA A 46 -13.37 -4.72 -2.10
CA ALA A 46 -13.28 -3.53 -2.94
C ALA A 46 -12.28 -2.53 -2.35
N ASN A 47 -11.47 -1.92 -3.21
CA ASN A 47 -10.50 -0.88 -2.82
C ASN A 47 -9.51 -1.29 -1.71
N ALA A 48 -9.18 -2.59 -1.58
CA ALA A 48 -8.24 -3.06 -0.57
C ALA A 48 -6.88 -2.34 -0.67
N LYS A 49 -6.39 -1.85 0.48
CA LYS A 49 -5.09 -1.16 0.66
C LYS A 49 -4.22 -1.92 1.65
N GLU A 50 -3.80 -1.30 2.75
CA GLU A 50 -3.03 -2.02 3.77
C GLU A 50 -3.81 -3.24 4.29
N ALA A 51 -3.11 -4.37 4.44
CA ALA A 51 -3.61 -5.52 5.18
C ALA A 51 -2.65 -5.90 6.32
N VAL A 52 -3.18 -5.99 7.54
CA VAL A 52 -2.42 -6.34 8.73
C VAL A 52 -3.02 -7.58 9.39
N PRO A 53 -2.32 -8.73 9.42
CA PRO A 53 -2.74 -9.87 10.20
C PRO A 53 -2.62 -9.58 11.70
N ASP A 54 -3.54 -10.12 12.49
CA ASP A 54 -3.45 -10.08 13.94
C ASP A 54 -2.30 -10.97 14.44
N ARG A 55 -1.88 -10.78 15.69
CA ARG A 55 -0.76 -11.55 16.26
C ARG A 55 -1.03 -13.06 16.29
N SER A 56 -2.30 -13.47 16.34
CA SER A 56 -2.67 -14.89 16.35
C SER A 56 -2.63 -15.54 14.96
N GLY A 57 -2.57 -14.73 13.89
CA GLY A 57 -2.62 -15.19 12.50
C GLY A 57 -3.98 -15.72 12.08
N LYS A 58 -5.04 -15.44 12.85
CA LYS A 58 -6.41 -15.91 12.59
C LYS A 58 -7.21 -14.90 11.79
N PHE A 59 -6.97 -13.61 12.01
CA PHE A 59 -7.69 -12.55 11.34
C PHE A 59 -6.73 -11.60 10.64
N ALA A 60 -7.18 -10.99 9.55
CA ALA A 60 -6.51 -9.90 8.89
C ALA A 60 -7.45 -8.70 8.75
N TYR A 61 -6.94 -7.51 9.04
CA TYR A 61 -7.66 -6.24 8.92
C TYR A 61 -7.20 -5.55 7.64
N VAL A 62 -8.13 -5.16 6.79
CA VAL A 62 -7.85 -4.62 5.46
C VAL A 62 -8.50 -3.25 5.31
N ALA A 63 -7.72 -2.22 5.01
CA ALA A 63 -8.23 -0.89 4.70
C ALA A 63 -8.96 -0.88 3.35
N THR A 64 -10.08 -0.15 3.24
CA THR A 64 -10.97 -0.16 2.05
C THR A 64 -11.22 1.21 1.43
N MET A 65 -10.41 2.22 1.74
CA MET A 65 -10.60 3.65 1.40
C MET A 65 -11.78 4.33 2.11
N ASP A 66 -12.90 3.66 2.28
CA ASP A 66 -14.10 4.17 2.98
C ASP A 66 -14.27 3.61 4.40
N GLY A 67 -13.33 2.77 4.83
CA GLY A 67 -13.47 1.96 6.02
C GLY A 67 -12.42 0.87 6.14
N PHE A 68 -12.83 -0.26 6.72
CA PHE A 68 -12.05 -1.48 6.77
C PHE A 68 -12.92 -2.74 6.74
N ALA A 69 -12.30 -3.86 6.33
CA ALA A 69 -12.84 -5.20 6.42
C ALA A 69 -12.01 -6.05 7.41
N VAL A 70 -12.67 -7.01 8.05
CA VAL A 70 -12.03 -8.04 8.88
C VAL A 70 -12.22 -9.39 8.20
N VAL A 71 -11.13 -10.10 8.00
CA VAL A 71 -11.10 -11.37 7.26
C VAL A 71 -10.62 -12.48 8.19
N ASP A 72 -11.41 -13.53 8.33
CA ASP A 72 -10.96 -14.81 8.89
C ASP A 72 -10.07 -15.51 7.86
N VAL A 73 -8.82 -15.78 8.25
CA VAL A 73 -7.80 -16.45 7.42
C VAL A 73 -7.37 -17.80 8.01
N GLN A 74 -8.10 -18.34 8.98
CA GLN A 74 -7.78 -19.63 9.62
C GLN A 74 -7.84 -20.81 8.63
N ILE A 75 -8.69 -20.70 7.61
CA ILE A 75 -8.70 -21.60 6.46
C ILE A 75 -8.09 -20.82 5.30
N PRO A 76 -6.77 -20.87 5.08
CA PRO A 76 -6.13 -20.00 4.11
C PRO A 76 -6.58 -20.31 2.67
N SER A 77 -7.11 -21.49 2.36
CA SER A 77 -7.69 -21.78 1.06
C SER A 77 -9.08 -21.17 0.81
N ASP A 78 -9.73 -20.66 1.86
CA ASP A 78 -11.08 -20.11 1.84
C ASP A 78 -11.21 -18.95 2.84
N PRO A 79 -10.41 -17.86 2.67
CA PRO A 79 -10.49 -16.71 3.57
C PRO A 79 -11.88 -16.06 3.44
N THR A 80 -12.45 -15.60 4.55
CA THR A 80 -13.84 -15.11 4.59
C THR A 80 -13.93 -13.76 5.29
N VAL A 81 -14.63 -12.79 4.68
CA VAL A 81 -14.94 -11.53 5.35
C VAL A 81 -15.98 -11.78 6.44
N VAL A 82 -15.63 -11.46 7.69
CA VAL A 82 -16.50 -11.63 8.86
C VAL A 82 -17.12 -10.32 9.35
N ALA A 83 -16.51 -9.18 9.00
CA ALA A 83 -17.05 -7.86 9.27
C ALA A 83 -16.58 -6.83 8.23
N GLU A 84 -17.43 -5.86 7.95
CA GLU A 84 -17.09 -4.64 7.22
C GLU A 84 -17.60 -3.43 8.00
N ARG A 85 -16.81 -2.35 7.98
CA ARG A 85 -17.17 -1.05 8.55
C ARG A 85 -16.82 0.00 7.53
N ALA A 86 -17.85 0.54 6.87
CA ALA A 86 -17.72 1.61 5.88
C ALA A 86 -18.43 2.88 6.35
N GLY A 87 -18.10 4.02 5.74
CA GLY A 87 -18.73 5.30 6.06
C GLY A 87 -18.48 5.72 7.51
N LEU A 88 -17.26 5.51 7.99
CA LEU A 88 -16.90 5.82 9.38
C LEU A 88 -17.21 7.29 9.68
N LEU A 89 -17.93 7.55 10.77
CA LEU A 89 -18.28 8.90 11.22
C LEU A 89 -19.13 9.71 10.21
N ALA A 90 -19.93 9.04 9.37
CA ALA A 90 -20.83 9.68 8.40
C ALA A 90 -21.90 10.57 9.04
N ASP A 91 -22.15 10.43 10.33
CA ASP A 91 -23.09 11.24 11.12
C ASP A 91 -22.50 12.59 11.55
N ARG A 92 -21.19 12.80 11.41
CA ARG A 92 -20.54 14.09 11.68
C ARG A 92 -20.78 15.09 10.54
N GLU A 93 -20.79 16.37 10.87
CA GLU A 93 -21.03 17.47 9.92
C GLU A 93 -20.08 17.45 8.70
N THR A 94 -18.80 17.13 8.92
CA THR A 94 -17.76 17.05 7.88
C THR A 94 -17.40 15.61 7.49
N GLY A 95 -18.20 14.64 7.95
CA GLY A 95 -18.02 13.22 7.68
C GLY A 95 -18.50 12.80 6.27
N PRO A 96 -18.24 11.54 5.86
CA PRO A 96 -17.49 10.51 6.58
C PRO A 96 -15.97 10.74 6.58
N LEU A 97 -15.25 10.00 7.42
CA LEU A 97 -13.81 9.80 7.28
C LEU A 97 -13.55 9.02 5.99
N ARG A 98 -12.69 9.55 5.12
CA ARG A 98 -12.44 9.04 3.77
C ARG A 98 -10.97 8.76 3.54
N MET A 99 -10.66 8.11 2.42
CA MET A 99 -9.30 7.81 1.95
C MET A 99 -8.46 7.08 3.01
N ILE A 100 -9.07 6.09 3.64
CA ILE A 100 -8.43 5.19 4.61
C ILE A 100 -7.59 4.18 3.83
N GLN A 101 -6.30 4.51 3.65
CA GLN A 101 -5.34 3.63 2.98
C GLN A 101 -4.61 2.71 3.97
N ASP A 102 -4.62 3.09 5.25
CA ASP A 102 -3.87 2.40 6.28
C ASP A 102 -4.73 2.05 7.49
N VAL A 103 -4.53 0.82 7.97
CA VAL A 103 -5.05 0.33 9.24
C VAL A 103 -3.92 -0.35 9.99
N LYS A 104 -3.97 -0.30 11.32
CA LYS A 104 -2.98 -0.95 12.19
C LYS A 104 -3.66 -1.53 13.42
N VAL A 105 -3.25 -2.74 13.80
CA VAL A 105 -3.83 -3.47 14.94
C VAL A 105 -2.75 -3.87 15.93
N GLU A 106 -3.02 -3.68 17.22
CA GLU A 106 -2.24 -4.23 18.33
C GLU A 106 -3.18 -4.76 19.40
N GLY A 107 -3.11 -6.07 19.67
CA GLY A 107 -4.05 -6.73 20.57
C GLY A 107 -5.49 -6.52 20.09
N ASP A 108 -6.33 -6.00 20.98
CA ASP A 108 -7.75 -5.73 20.73
C ASP A 108 -8.01 -4.29 20.26
N ARG A 109 -6.98 -3.56 19.82
CA ARG A 109 -7.09 -2.17 19.36
C ARG A 109 -6.73 -2.06 17.89
N LEU A 110 -7.67 -1.55 17.09
CA LEU A 110 -7.50 -1.25 15.67
C LEU A 110 -7.59 0.27 15.44
N VAL A 111 -6.65 0.81 14.69
CA VAL A 111 -6.62 2.20 14.22
C VAL A 111 -6.94 2.21 12.73
N ALA A 112 -7.88 3.07 12.34
CA ALA A 112 -8.18 3.40 10.95
C ALA A 112 -7.99 4.91 10.75
N ALA A 113 -7.01 5.30 9.93
CA ALA A 113 -6.60 6.69 9.76
C ALA A 113 -6.93 7.23 8.37
N GLY A 114 -7.31 8.51 8.29
CA GLY A 114 -7.56 9.17 7.02
C GLY A 114 -7.84 10.66 7.15
N PRO A 115 -7.93 11.39 6.03
CA PRO A 115 -7.56 10.93 4.69
C PRO A 115 -6.06 10.78 4.53
N ALA A 116 -5.64 9.86 3.66
CA ALA A 116 -4.23 9.63 3.37
C ALA A 116 -3.54 10.84 2.73
N ASN A 117 -4.28 11.68 2.01
CA ASN A 117 -3.78 12.87 1.33
C ASN A 117 -4.62 14.10 1.67
N PRO A 118 -4.06 15.32 1.52
CA PRO A 118 -4.85 16.54 1.62
C PRO A 118 -6.04 16.53 0.66
N MET A 119 -7.23 16.85 1.15
CA MET A 119 -8.44 17.01 0.33
C MET A 119 -8.89 18.46 0.35
N GLN A 120 -9.54 18.91 -0.72
CA GLN A 120 -10.15 20.24 -0.76
C GLN A 120 -11.45 20.29 0.07
N GLY A 121 -11.72 21.46 0.65
CA GLY A 121 -12.94 21.72 1.42
C GLY A 121 -12.81 21.40 2.91
N ASP A 122 -13.94 21.52 3.61
CA ASP A 122 -14.05 21.14 5.01
C ASP A 122 -14.27 19.62 5.09
N VAL A 123 -13.22 18.90 5.50
CA VAL A 123 -13.21 17.42 5.52
C VAL A 123 -12.79 16.93 6.89
N LEU A 124 -13.43 15.85 7.35
CA LEU A 124 -13.03 15.15 8.56
C LEU A 124 -11.67 14.47 8.36
N GLN A 125 -10.72 14.72 9.26
CA GLN A 125 -9.37 14.15 9.24
C GLN A 125 -9.01 13.68 10.65
N GLY A 126 -8.33 12.55 10.75
CA GLY A 126 -7.96 11.96 12.03
C GLY A 126 -7.88 10.45 11.97
N PHE A 127 -7.95 9.82 13.14
CA PHE A 127 -8.08 8.37 13.23
C PHE A 127 -9.25 7.96 14.10
N ALA A 128 -9.95 6.91 13.68
CA ALA A 128 -10.94 6.22 14.47
C ALA A 128 -10.27 5.02 15.17
N LEU A 129 -10.53 4.87 16.47
CA LEU A 129 -10.05 3.78 17.30
C LEU A 129 -11.18 2.78 17.54
N PHE A 130 -10.91 1.50 17.31
CA PHE A 130 -11.85 0.41 17.47
C PHE A 130 -11.37 -0.60 18.51
N ASP A 131 -12.32 -1.10 19.30
CA ASP A 131 -12.18 -2.38 20.00
C ASP A 131 -12.52 -3.52 19.03
N VAL A 132 -11.58 -4.45 18.89
CA VAL A 132 -11.67 -5.63 18.01
C VAL A 132 -11.46 -6.94 18.77
N SER A 133 -11.72 -6.95 20.08
CA SER A 133 -11.72 -8.18 20.90
C SER A 133 -12.71 -9.24 20.38
N ASP A 134 -13.78 -8.80 19.71
CA ASP A 134 -14.60 -9.61 18.81
C ASP A 134 -14.40 -9.14 17.36
N PRO A 135 -13.56 -9.84 16.56
CA PRO A 135 -13.28 -9.46 15.17
C PRO A 135 -14.50 -9.48 14.24
N ALA A 136 -15.57 -10.20 14.60
CA ALA A 136 -16.82 -10.19 13.85
C ALA A 136 -17.71 -8.98 14.21
N ASN A 137 -17.42 -8.32 15.33
CA ASN A 137 -18.14 -7.13 15.77
C ASN A 137 -17.23 -5.97 16.24
N PRO A 138 -16.41 -5.38 15.35
CA PRO A 138 -15.63 -4.19 15.67
C PRO A 138 -16.51 -3.05 16.16
N THR A 139 -16.10 -2.42 17.27
CA THR A 139 -16.83 -1.32 17.90
C THR A 139 -15.94 -0.09 17.99
N GLN A 140 -16.38 1.05 17.45
CA GLN A 140 -15.64 2.30 17.58
C GLN A 140 -15.70 2.79 19.02
N VAL A 141 -14.54 3.03 19.64
CA VAL A 141 -14.43 3.49 21.05
C VAL A 141 -14.00 4.96 21.13
N ALA A 142 -13.26 5.47 20.15
CA ALA A 142 -12.83 6.86 20.13
C ALA A 142 -12.61 7.37 18.70
N PHE A 143 -12.53 8.70 18.57
CA PHE A 143 -12.05 9.38 17.38
C PHE A 143 -11.14 10.54 17.81
N HIS A 144 -9.96 10.63 17.21
CA HIS A 144 -9.03 11.72 17.43
C HIS A 144 -8.93 12.56 16.15
N GLU A 145 -9.52 13.76 16.19
CA GLU A 145 -9.55 14.69 15.07
C GLU A 145 -8.21 15.42 14.93
N THR A 146 -7.68 15.49 13.72
CA THR A 146 -6.42 16.17 13.41
C THR A 146 -6.64 17.35 12.48
N GLN A 147 -5.69 18.28 12.45
CA GLN A 147 -5.66 19.40 11.49
C GLN A 147 -4.85 19.05 10.23
N PHE A 148 -4.63 17.77 9.98
CA PHE A 148 -3.71 17.27 8.96
C PHE A 148 -4.08 15.87 8.49
N PRO A 149 -3.81 15.54 7.23
CA PRO A 149 -4.01 14.21 6.69
C PRO A 149 -3.00 13.23 7.28
N ILE A 150 -3.39 11.96 7.37
CA ILE A 150 -2.56 10.87 7.91
C ILE A 150 -2.43 9.83 6.81
N HIS A 151 -1.26 9.79 6.17
CA HIS A 151 -0.94 8.85 5.09
C HIS A 151 -0.85 7.41 5.60
N ASN A 152 -0.07 7.21 6.66
CA ASN A 152 0.06 5.95 7.38
C ASN A 152 0.07 6.20 8.88
N CYS A 153 -0.13 5.13 9.64
CA CYS A 153 -0.03 5.14 11.08
C CYS A 153 0.71 3.90 11.59
N PHE A 154 0.98 3.88 12.89
CA PHE A 154 1.41 2.70 13.61
C PHE A 154 0.80 2.71 15.00
N VAL A 155 0.58 1.54 15.60
CA VAL A 155 0.20 1.42 17.01
C VAL A 155 1.14 0.46 17.72
N ARG A 156 1.69 0.91 18.86
CA ARG A 156 2.62 0.13 19.68
C ARG A 156 2.55 0.61 21.12
N ASP A 157 2.43 -0.33 22.05
CA ASP A 157 2.48 -0.10 23.50
C ASP A 157 1.51 1.00 23.97
N GLY A 158 0.31 1.05 23.35
CA GLY A 158 -0.71 2.04 23.68
C GLY A 158 -0.47 3.43 23.10
N ILE A 159 0.50 3.61 22.20
CA ILE A 159 0.73 4.86 21.47
C ILE A 159 0.41 4.67 19.98
N VAL A 160 -0.38 5.59 19.43
CA VAL A 160 -0.56 5.74 17.98
C VAL A 160 0.46 6.75 17.45
N TYR A 161 1.16 6.35 16.40
CA TYR A 161 2.15 7.14 15.68
C TYR A 161 1.54 7.55 14.35
N LEU A 162 1.50 8.85 14.06
CA LEU A 162 0.83 9.41 12.89
C LEU A 162 1.83 10.15 12.00
N THR A 163 1.68 9.98 10.69
CA THR A 163 2.39 10.77 9.68
C THR A 163 1.74 12.16 9.55
N GLY A 164 2.21 13.14 10.33
CA GLY A 164 1.63 14.48 10.44
C GLY A 164 2.08 15.45 9.36
N ASN A 165 1.55 15.30 8.14
CA ASN A 165 1.98 16.05 6.95
C ASN A 165 1.26 17.41 6.81
N GLN A 166 1.79 18.43 7.48
CA GLN A 166 1.29 19.83 7.46
C GLN A 166 2.12 20.80 6.61
N GLY A 167 3.19 20.32 5.97
CA GLY A 167 4.08 21.14 5.15
C GLY A 167 5.10 21.98 5.92
N GLU A 168 4.74 22.56 7.06
CA GLU A 168 5.70 23.32 7.88
C GLU A 168 6.68 22.40 8.61
N THR A 169 6.18 21.29 9.16
CA THR A 169 6.96 20.38 10.02
C THR A 169 7.00 18.95 9.50
N ASN A 170 5.98 18.46 8.79
CA ASN A 170 5.87 17.04 8.40
C ASN A 170 6.26 16.10 9.55
N ALA A 171 5.65 16.30 10.72
CA ALA A 171 6.10 15.70 11.96
C ALA A 171 5.55 14.27 12.14
N LEU A 172 6.34 13.40 12.77
CA LEU A 172 5.78 12.29 13.53
C LEU A 172 4.96 12.86 14.70
N VAL A 173 3.71 12.43 14.85
CA VAL A 173 2.85 12.81 15.98
C VAL A 173 2.53 11.56 16.78
N MET A 174 2.68 11.62 18.10
CA MET A 174 2.43 10.50 19.01
C MET A 174 1.22 10.81 19.88
N VAL A 175 0.28 9.88 19.92
CA VAL A 175 -1.00 10.00 20.63
C VAL A 175 -1.16 8.81 21.55
N ASP A 176 -1.28 9.05 22.86
CA ASP A 176 -1.62 8.03 23.85
C ASP A 176 -3.07 7.57 23.66
N VAL A 177 -3.25 6.26 23.51
CA VAL A 177 -4.52 5.55 23.37
C VAL A 177 -4.61 4.36 24.35
N SER A 178 -3.85 4.41 25.44
CA SER A 178 -3.90 3.40 26.51
C SER A 178 -5.29 3.31 27.16
N GLY A 179 -6.07 4.39 27.09
CA GLY A 179 -7.51 4.41 27.32
C GLY A 179 -8.29 4.87 26.09
N ASP A 180 -9.61 5.03 26.24
CA ASP A 180 -10.50 5.43 25.15
C ASP A 180 -10.61 6.97 24.97
N SER A 181 -9.62 7.71 25.51
CA SER A 181 -9.51 9.17 25.41
C SER A 181 -8.16 9.55 24.79
N PRO A 182 -8.06 9.60 23.46
CA PRO A 182 -6.79 9.86 22.78
C PRO A 182 -6.19 11.24 23.11
N GLU A 183 -4.93 11.28 23.53
CA GLU A 183 -4.21 12.52 23.89
C GLU A 183 -2.86 12.60 23.16
N GLU A 184 -2.59 13.72 22.48
CA GLU A 184 -1.28 13.94 21.87
C GLU A 184 -0.22 14.15 22.95
N VAL A 185 0.83 13.32 22.95
CA VAL A 185 1.90 13.34 23.96
C VAL A 185 3.22 13.89 23.43
N GLY A 186 3.43 13.92 22.12
CA GLY A 186 4.67 14.42 21.56
C GLY A 186 4.71 14.53 20.03
N ARG A 187 5.71 15.25 19.55
CA ARG A 187 6.00 15.44 18.12
C ARG A 187 7.49 15.39 17.86
N TRP A 188 7.86 14.97 16.66
CA TRP A 188 9.24 15.04 16.18
C TRP A 188 9.29 15.33 14.68
N SER A 189 10.19 16.22 14.26
CA SER A 189 10.43 16.54 12.85
C SER A 189 11.93 16.66 12.52
N PRO A 190 12.34 16.32 11.28
CA PRO A 190 13.65 16.72 10.76
C PRO A 190 13.93 18.24 10.88
N ALA A 191 12.88 19.08 10.84
CA ALA A 191 12.94 20.53 10.97
C ALA A 191 13.39 21.00 12.36
N ASP A 192 13.09 20.22 13.42
CA ASP A 192 13.49 20.55 14.80
C ASP A 192 15.01 20.44 14.99
N ARG A 193 15.65 19.56 14.20
CA ARG A 193 17.10 19.32 14.25
C ARG A 193 17.88 20.25 13.33
N ARG A 194 17.35 20.51 12.12
CA ARG A 194 18.03 21.30 11.10
C ARG A 194 17.05 22.30 10.49
N PRO A 195 17.19 23.61 10.75
CA PRO A 195 16.37 24.61 10.09
C PRO A 195 16.59 24.58 8.56
N GLY A 196 15.58 25.01 7.80
CA GLY A 196 15.62 25.07 6.33
C GLY A 196 14.74 24.01 5.63
N TRP A 197 14.22 23.01 6.35
CA TRP A 197 13.26 22.06 5.79
C TRP A 197 11.95 22.72 5.31
N ASN A 198 11.55 23.82 5.94
CA ASN A 198 10.41 24.64 5.53
C ASN A 198 10.62 25.37 4.19
N GLU A 199 11.85 25.40 3.65
CA GLU A 199 12.16 25.91 2.31
C GLU A 199 12.12 24.81 1.25
N VAL A 200 12.02 23.53 1.66
CA VAL A 200 11.86 22.39 0.74
C VAL A 200 10.38 22.22 0.40
N PRO A 201 10.01 22.04 -0.87
CA PRO A 201 8.64 21.72 -1.25
C PRO A 201 8.10 20.52 -0.46
N THR A 202 6.96 20.68 0.22
CA THR A 202 6.48 19.71 1.23
C THR A 202 6.42 18.26 0.72
N SER A 203 5.99 18.05 -0.53
CA SER A 203 5.81 16.74 -1.14
C SER A 203 7.11 15.94 -1.27
N VAL A 204 8.27 16.59 -1.15
CA VAL A 204 9.59 15.97 -1.30
C VAL A 204 10.08 15.35 0.02
N TRP A 205 9.50 15.77 1.16
CA TRP A 205 9.96 15.34 2.49
C TRP A 205 8.80 15.02 3.45
N THR A 206 7.62 14.78 2.88
CA THR A 206 6.48 14.15 3.56
C THR A 206 6.94 12.90 4.28
N ILE A 207 6.43 12.66 5.49
CA ILE A 207 6.57 11.34 6.12
C ILE A 207 5.52 10.42 5.47
N HIS A 208 5.98 9.43 4.71
CA HIS A 208 5.14 8.44 4.05
C HIS A 208 4.63 7.40 5.03
N ASP A 209 5.53 6.81 5.82
CA ASP A 209 5.25 5.66 6.67
C ASP A 209 6.08 5.70 7.97
N VAL A 210 5.59 4.96 8.96
CA VAL A 210 6.18 4.80 10.28
C VAL A 210 6.09 3.34 10.74
N TRP A 211 7.24 2.77 11.11
CA TRP A 211 7.33 1.51 11.84
C TRP A 211 7.90 1.75 13.23
N VAL A 212 7.35 1.11 14.27
CA VAL A 212 7.85 1.23 15.64
C VAL A 212 8.11 -0.12 16.28
N GLN A 213 9.32 -0.29 16.81
CA GLN A 213 9.76 -1.51 17.48
C GLN A 213 10.73 -1.17 18.60
N LYS A 214 10.50 -1.72 19.80
CA LYS A 214 11.41 -1.60 20.97
C LYS A 214 11.85 -0.15 21.26
N GLY A 215 10.92 0.81 21.19
CA GLY A 215 11.21 2.23 21.44
C GLY A 215 11.97 2.95 20.32
N ARG A 216 12.14 2.32 19.16
CA ARG A 216 12.69 2.94 17.95
C ARG A 216 11.59 3.14 16.91
N ALA A 217 11.46 4.37 16.39
CA ALA A 217 10.64 4.68 15.23
C ALA A 217 11.51 4.82 13.98
N TYR A 218 11.05 4.24 12.88
CA TYR A 218 11.66 4.29 11.55
C TYR A 218 10.70 5.04 10.64
N LEU A 219 11.09 6.24 10.21
CA LEU A 219 10.24 7.19 9.51
C LEU A 219 10.69 7.33 8.06
N SER A 220 9.89 6.85 7.12
CA SER A 220 10.19 6.97 5.69
C SER A 220 9.78 8.34 5.18
N HIS A 221 10.72 9.26 4.98
CA HIS A 221 10.46 10.62 4.49
C HIS A 221 10.79 10.81 3.01
N TRP A 222 10.28 9.97 2.10
CA TRP A 222 10.48 10.13 0.65
C TRP A 222 11.95 10.46 0.28
N ASP A 223 12.20 11.60 -0.37
CA ASP A 223 13.53 12.04 -0.78
C ASP A 223 14.38 12.56 0.38
N ALA A 224 13.78 12.88 1.52
CA ALA A 224 14.52 13.13 2.75
C ALA A 224 15.04 11.82 3.39
N GLY A 225 14.70 10.64 2.88
CA GLY A 225 15.24 9.36 3.34
C GLY A 225 14.59 8.85 4.62
N THR A 226 15.16 7.81 5.22
CA THR A 226 14.59 7.16 6.41
C THR A 226 15.25 7.67 7.68
N TYR A 227 14.46 8.17 8.63
CA TYR A 227 14.92 8.68 9.91
C TYR A 227 14.68 7.67 11.02
N LEU A 228 15.71 7.44 11.85
CA LEU A 228 15.63 6.64 13.06
C LEU A 228 15.50 7.59 14.26
N VAL A 229 14.44 7.41 15.04
CA VAL A 229 14.08 8.29 16.16
C VAL A 229 13.86 7.43 17.40
N ASP A 230 14.48 7.79 18.51
CA ASP A 230 14.19 7.22 19.83
C ASP A 230 12.84 7.76 20.29
N VAL A 231 11.90 6.86 20.53
CA VAL A 231 10.55 7.11 21.02
C VAL A 231 10.25 6.25 22.25
N SER A 232 11.29 5.79 22.95
CA SER A 232 11.15 5.06 24.23
C SER A 232 10.42 5.90 25.29
N ASP A 233 10.59 7.22 25.24
CA ASP A 233 9.69 8.21 25.83
C ASP A 233 9.01 9.00 24.70
N PRO A 234 7.72 8.75 24.40
CA PRO A 234 7.02 9.44 23.32
C PRO A 234 6.85 10.94 23.57
N ALA A 235 6.98 11.41 24.81
CA ALA A 235 6.96 12.84 25.13
C ALA A 235 8.31 13.54 24.90
N SER A 236 9.39 12.77 24.72
CA SER A 236 10.75 13.29 24.54
C SER A 236 11.52 12.57 23.42
N PRO A 237 10.99 12.57 22.18
CA PRO A 237 11.61 11.88 21.06
C PRO A 237 12.97 12.48 20.67
N SER A 238 13.92 11.65 20.23
CA SER A 238 15.26 12.14 19.84
C SER A 238 15.83 11.46 18.59
N PHE A 239 16.55 12.23 17.77
CA PHE A 239 17.18 11.72 16.55
C PHE A 239 18.32 10.75 16.87
N VAL A 240 18.40 9.64 16.12
CA VAL A 240 19.52 8.71 16.16
C VAL A 240 20.30 8.69 14.85
N ALA A 241 19.65 8.37 13.74
CA ALA A 241 20.32 8.26 12.45
C ALA A 241 19.42 8.63 11.28
N ARG A 242 20.03 8.81 10.11
CA ARG A 242 19.36 9.01 8.82
C ARG A 242 19.99 8.07 7.82
N ILE A 243 19.17 7.30 7.11
CA ILE A 243 19.57 6.35 6.07
C ILE A 243 19.06 6.87 4.72
N GLY A 244 19.96 6.93 3.74
CA GLY A 244 19.64 7.42 2.40
C GLY A 244 19.15 8.87 2.37
N GLY A 245 18.30 9.16 1.39
CA GLY A 245 17.81 10.52 1.12
C GLY A 245 18.85 11.43 0.47
N ARG A 246 18.36 12.57 -0.03
CA ARG A 246 19.17 13.61 -0.69
C ARG A 246 19.61 14.67 0.32
N PRO A 247 20.77 15.32 0.12
CA PRO A 247 21.18 16.47 0.94
C PRO A 247 20.13 17.59 0.93
N LEU A 248 19.97 18.27 2.07
CA LEU A 248 18.95 19.33 2.22
C LEU A 248 19.10 20.45 1.17
N ASP A 249 20.33 20.88 0.90
CA ASP A 249 20.67 21.90 -0.08
C ASP A 249 20.32 21.48 -1.52
N GLU A 250 20.43 20.19 -1.83
CA GLU A 250 19.96 19.65 -3.10
C GLU A 250 18.43 19.72 -3.20
N LEU A 251 17.72 19.35 -2.13
CA LEU A 251 16.26 19.39 -2.06
C LEU A 251 15.70 20.82 -2.15
N GLN A 252 16.37 21.77 -1.49
CA GLN A 252 16.03 23.20 -1.57
C GLN A 252 16.25 23.78 -2.96
N SER A 253 17.16 23.20 -3.74
CA SER A 253 17.50 23.66 -5.09
C SER A 253 16.58 23.08 -6.18
N ILE A 254 15.60 22.24 -5.82
CA ILE A 254 14.66 21.68 -6.79
C ILE A 254 13.77 22.80 -7.37
N PRO A 255 13.80 23.02 -8.69
CA PRO A 255 12.91 23.99 -9.32
C PRO A 255 11.44 23.63 -9.11
N SER A 256 10.58 24.62 -8.83
CA SER A 256 9.16 24.39 -8.52
C SER A 256 8.39 23.64 -9.61
N ASP A 257 8.75 23.85 -10.87
CA ASP A 257 8.17 23.17 -12.04
C ASP A 257 8.62 21.71 -12.18
N SER A 258 9.71 21.33 -11.50
CA SER A 258 10.32 20.01 -11.56
C SER A 258 9.97 19.13 -10.36
N VAL A 259 9.44 19.70 -9.27
CA VAL A 259 9.10 18.99 -8.02
C VAL A 259 8.34 17.70 -8.27
N ARG A 260 7.28 17.75 -9.09
CA ARG A 260 6.47 16.56 -9.41
C ARG A 260 7.30 15.43 -10.00
N THR A 261 8.17 15.76 -10.95
CA THR A 261 9.02 14.79 -11.65
C THR A 261 10.09 14.23 -10.71
N GLU A 262 10.65 15.07 -9.84
CA GLU A 262 11.66 14.67 -8.85
C GLU A 262 11.09 13.69 -7.83
N VAL A 263 9.90 13.98 -7.28
CA VAL A 263 9.23 13.14 -6.28
C VAL A 263 8.79 11.79 -6.87
N LEU A 264 8.75 11.61 -8.19
CA LEU A 264 8.36 10.32 -8.79
C LEU A 264 9.52 9.34 -8.97
N ARG A 265 10.77 9.76 -8.83
CA ARG A 265 11.93 9.00 -9.35
C ARG A 265 12.99 8.72 -8.31
N LEU A 266 13.80 7.70 -8.61
CA LEU A 266 15.06 7.47 -7.91
C LEU A 266 16.01 8.68 -8.06
N PRO A 267 16.89 8.95 -7.09
CA PRO A 267 17.21 8.12 -5.91
C PRO A 267 16.31 8.33 -4.68
N GLY A 268 15.25 9.14 -4.78
CA GLY A 268 14.30 9.46 -3.71
C GLY A 268 13.30 8.35 -3.36
N ASN A 269 12.10 8.73 -2.89
CA ASN A 269 10.99 7.82 -2.59
C ASN A 269 11.25 6.76 -1.50
N ALA A 270 11.91 7.08 -0.38
CA ALA A 270 11.87 6.16 0.77
C ALA A 270 10.40 5.97 1.22
N HIS A 271 9.89 4.75 1.09
CA HIS A 271 8.46 4.45 1.14
C HIS A 271 8.04 3.80 2.46
N TYR A 272 8.56 2.60 2.72
CA TYR A 272 8.31 1.80 3.92
C TYR A 272 9.63 1.25 4.44
N ALA A 273 9.73 1.18 5.76
CA ALA A 273 10.88 0.62 6.44
C ALA A 273 10.43 -0.24 7.60
N MET A 274 11.10 -1.37 7.83
CA MET A 274 10.91 -2.16 9.04
C MET A 274 12.18 -2.91 9.41
N ALA A 275 12.40 -3.03 10.72
CA ALA A 275 13.52 -3.79 11.25
C ALA A 275 13.13 -5.26 11.47
N SER A 276 14.14 -6.13 11.44
CA SER A 276 14.02 -7.53 11.87
C SER A 276 13.68 -7.65 13.35
N ASP A 277 13.18 -8.80 13.77
CA ASP A 277 12.79 -9.06 15.17
C ASP A 277 13.93 -8.81 16.18
N ASP A 278 15.17 -9.09 15.79
CA ASP A 278 16.36 -8.86 16.61
C ASP A 278 16.81 -7.38 16.62
N GLY A 279 16.39 -6.58 15.63
CA GLY A 279 16.72 -5.17 15.48
C GLY A 279 18.07 -4.91 14.79
N ASN A 280 18.69 -5.92 14.19
CA ASN A 280 20.01 -5.77 13.55
C ASN A 280 19.94 -5.53 12.03
N LEU A 281 18.82 -5.87 11.40
CA LEU A 281 18.60 -5.67 9.96
C LEU A 281 17.45 -4.70 9.74
N LEU A 282 17.60 -3.78 8.79
CA LEU A 282 16.56 -2.87 8.34
C LEU A 282 16.31 -3.08 6.84
N GLY A 283 15.06 -3.34 6.48
CA GLY A 283 14.60 -3.16 5.12
C GLY A 283 14.15 -1.72 4.89
N VAL A 284 14.52 -1.13 3.77
CA VAL A 284 13.99 0.17 3.29
C VAL A 284 13.65 0.02 1.82
N ASN A 285 12.39 0.13 1.47
CA ASN A 285 11.98 0.06 0.07
C ASN A 285 11.76 1.45 -0.53
N LYS A 286 11.70 1.49 -1.87
CA LYS A 286 11.45 2.70 -2.64
C LYS A 286 10.26 2.50 -3.57
N GLU A 287 9.34 3.46 -3.56
CA GLU A 287 8.18 3.47 -4.45
C GLU A 287 8.41 4.48 -5.58
N ALA A 288 9.14 4.10 -6.62
CA ALA A 288 9.58 5.04 -7.66
C ALA A 288 9.22 4.56 -9.06
N TRP A 289 9.25 5.48 -10.02
CA TRP A 289 8.97 5.26 -11.43
C TRP A 289 10.01 5.94 -12.33
N GLN A 290 9.90 5.68 -13.62
CA GLN A 290 10.55 6.47 -14.64
C GLN A 290 9.78 7.77 -14.89
N ALA A 291 10.51 8.88 -14.92
CA ALA A 291 9.98 10.19 -15.30
C ALA A 291 11.06 10.97 -16.09
N SER A 292 10.65 11.63 -17.18
CA SER A 292 11.55 12.36 -18.08
C SER A 292 12.77 11.55 -18.50
N GLU A 293 12.54 10.30 -18.92
CA GLU A 293 13.56 9.33 -19.38
C GLU A 293 14.61 8.92 -18.32
N ARG A 294 14.41 9.28 -17.04
CA ARG A 294 15.28 8.94 -15.92
C ARG A 294 14.55 8.17 -14.83
N GLY A 295 15.29 7.47 -13.98
CA GLY A 295 14.73 6.66 -12.91
C GLY A 295 14.22 5.30 -13.40
N GLY A 296 13.23 4.78 -12.71
CA GLY A 296 12.69 3.44 -12.93
C GLY A 296 12.05 2.90 -11.65
N PRO A 297 11.51 1.67 -11.71
CA PRO A 297 10.85 1.04 -10.57
C PRO A 297 11.78 0.92 -9.37
N GLY A 298 11.32 1.34 -8.20
CA GLY A 298 12.10 1.30 -6.95
C GLY A 298 12.17 -0.10 -6.35
N GLY A 299 13.37 -0.48 -5.90
CA GLY A 299 13.66 -1.76 -5.25
C GLY A 299 13.54 -1.71 -3.72
N LEU A 300 14.12 -2.72 -3.07
CA LEU A 300 14.27 -2.80 -1.62
C LEU A 300 15.74 -2.88 -1.23
N GLU A 301 16.17 -2.08 -0.27
CA GLU A 301 17.52 -2.07 0.28
C GLU A 301 17.55 -2.75 1.64
N LEU A 302 18.55 -3.60 1.88
CA LEU A 302 18.82 -4.22 3.18
C LEU A 302 20.03 -3.52 3.82
N TRP A 303 19.90 -3.18 5.10
CA TRP A 303 20.90 -2.44 5.86
C TRP A 303 21.20 -3.13 7.19
N ASP A 304 22.48 -3.30 7.51
CA ASP A 304 22.93 -3.62 8.86
C ASP A 304 22.78 -2.39 9.75
N ILE A 305 22.00 -2.54 10.81
CA ILE A 305 21.73 -1.54 11.84
C ILE A 305 22.07 -2.06 13.25
N SER A 306 22.90 -3.11 13.36
CA SER A 306 23.39 -3.59 14.66
C SER A 306 24.08 -2.51 15.49
N ASP A 307 24.70 -1.53 14.81
CA ASP A 307 24.98 -0.19 15.31
C ASP A 307 24.10 0.81 14.55
N GLU A 308 22.97 1.18 15.15
CA GLU A 308 21.99 2.11 14.55
C GLU A 308 22.57 3.48 14.22
N THR A 309 23.68 3.89 14.85
CA THR A 309 24.35 5.16 14.56
C THR A 309 25.25 5.10 13.33
N ARG A 310 25.53 3.89 12.84
CA ARG A 310 26.43 3.61 11.71
C ARG A 310 25.83 2.57 10.75
N PRO A 311 24.63 2.83 10.21
CA PRO A 311 23.97 1.91 9.31
C PRO A 311 24.81 1.64 8.05
N THR A 312 24.92 0.37 7.67
CA THR A 312 25.71 -0.05 6.50
C THR A 312 24.83 -0.81 5.51
N LYS A 313 24.80 -0.35 4.26
CA LYS A 313 24.03 -1.04 3.20
C LYS A 313 24.65 -2.39 2.89
N LEU A 314 23.84 -3.44 2.92
CA LEU A 314 24.24 -4.82 2.63
C LEU A 314 23.91 -5.22 1.20
N ALA A 315 22.66 -5.02 0.79
CA ALA A 315 22.17 -5.48 -0.51
C ALA A 315 21.09 -4.57 -1.10
N THR A 316 20.75 -4.82 -2.37
CA THR A 316 19.57 -4.27 -3.05
C THR A 316 18.88 -5.40 -3.78
N ILE A 317 17.57 -5.50 -3.58
CA ILE A 317 16.66 -6.37 -4.33
C ILE A 317 15.99 -5.49 -5.37
N ASP A 318 16.33 -5.72 -6.63
CA ASP A 318 15.78 -4.96 -7.74
C ASP A 318 14.29 -5.25 -7.96
N ALA A 319 13.56 -4.21 -8.36
CA ALA A 319 12.20 -4.35 -8.82
C ALA A 319 12.10 -5.25 -10.06
N PRO A 320 11.00 -6.01 -10.24
CA PRO A 320 10.72 -6.67 -11.50
C PRO A 320 10.81 -5.69 -12.67
N ALA A 321 11.43 -6.10 -13.77
CA ALA A 321 11.53 -5.29 -14.98
C ALA A 321 10.12 -4.95 -15.50
N SER A 322 9.85 -3.66 -15.70
CA SER A 322 8.59 -3.18 -16.26
C SER A 322 8.74 -2.85 -17.74
N PRO A 323 7.79 -3.27 -18.61
CA PRO A 323 7.79 -2.88 -20.02
C PRO A 323 7.47 -1.38 -20.23
N ASP A 324 6.75 -0.77 -19.29
CA ASP A 324 6.54 0.68 -19.22
C ASP A 324 6.74 1.10 -17.75
N PRO A 325 7.95 1.51 -17.36
CA PRO A 325 8.26 1.85 -15.98
C PRO A 325 7.75 3.22 -15.54
N SER A 326 6.99 3.94 -16.39
CA SER A 326 6.42 5.23 -16.02
C SER A 326 5.26 5.12 -15.03
N ILE A 327 4.88 6.22 -14.40
CA ILE A 327 3.71 6.29 -13.51
C ILE A 327 2.39 5.97 -14.24
N GLY A 328 2.34 6.12 -15.56
CA GLY A 328 1.18 5.73 -16.38
C GLY A 328 1.23 4.28 -16.86
N GLY A 329 2.34 3.59 -16.62
CA GLY A 329 2.65 2.30 -17.20
C GLY A 329 2.32 1.10 -16.31
N THR A 330 3.18 0.09 -16.36
CA THR A 330 3.05 -1.13 -15.56
C THR A 330 3.83 -0.98 -14.26
N TRP A 331 3.12 -0.98 -13.14
CA TRP A 331 3.73 -0.72 -11.84
C TRP A 331 4.36 -2.00 -11.30
N THR A 332 5.67 -1.95 -11.12
CA THR A 332 6.47 -3.06 -10.53
C THR A 332 7.35 -2.59 -9.39
N THR A 333 7.18 -1.35 -8.92
CA THR A 333 7.94 -0.82 -7.78
C THR A 333 7.55 -1.52 -6.49
N SER A 334 8.46 -1.57 -5.53
CA SER A 334 8.21 -2.16 -4.22
C SER A 334 7.17 -1.35 -3.43
N HIS A 335 6.31 -2.05 -2.68
CA HIS A 335 5.42 -1.47 -1.67
C HIS A 335 5.62 -2.18 -0.31
N ASN A 336 4.60 -2.32 0.53
CA ASN A 336 4.74 -2.77 1.91
C ASN A 336 5.14 -4.26 1.97
N PHE A 337 6.14 -4.55 2.80
CA PHE A 337 6.81 -5.85 2.91
C PHE A 337 6.86 -6.34 4.37
N ASP A 338 7.34 -7.56 4.60
CA ASP A 338 7.55 -8.12 5.93
C ASP A 338 8.90 -8.82 6.06
N ILE A 339 9.58 -8.61 7.18
CA ILE A 339 10.79 -9.35 7.58
C ILE A 339 10.44 -10.18 8.80
N VAL A 340 10.53 -11.51 8.70
CA VAL A 340 10.36 -12.39 9.85
C VAL A 340 11.37 -13.53 9.82
N GLY A 341 12.21 -13.61 10.86
CA GLY A 341 13.39 -14.48 10.86
C GLY A 341 14.22 -14.27 9.59
N ASP A 342 14.58 -15.36 8.92
CA ASP A 342 15.37 -15.36 7.68
C ASP A 342 14.51 -15.23 6.41
N ARG A 343 13.30 -14.66 6.51
CA ARG A 343 12.37 -14.51 5.39
C ARG A 343 11.95 -13.07 5.17
N LEU A 344 11.93 -12.67 3.91
CA LEU A 344 11.45 -11.39 3.43
C LEU A 344 10.29 -11.60 2.43
N PHE A 345 9.10 -11.10 2.78
CA PHE A 345 7.89 -11.14 1.98
C PHE A 345 7.66 -9.77 1.34
N THR A 346 7.64 -9.67 0.02
CA THR A 346 7.59 -8.37 -0.69
C THR A 346 6.42 -8.30 -1.64
N SER A 347 5.82 -7.11 -1.74
CA SER A 347 4.79 -6.76 -2.71
C SER A 347 5.36 -5.79 -3.76
N TRP A 348 4.91 -5.93 -5.01
CA TRP A 348 5.45 -5.23 -6.17
C TRP A 348 4.37 -4.75 -7.13
N TYR A 349 3.20 -4.30 -6.64
CA TYR A 349 2.06 -3.97 -7.49
C TYR A 349 1.75 -5.08 -8.50
N GLN A 350 1.78 -4.80 -9.80
CA GLN A 350 1.55 -5.78 -10.87
C GLN A 350 2.72 -6.76 -11.05
N GLY A 351 3.88 -6.43 -10.50
CA GLY A 351 5.03 -7.31 -10.36
C GLY A 351 4.77 -8.51 -9.43
N GLY A 352 3.69 -8.47 -8.64
CA GLY A 352 3.24 -9.60 -7.83
C GLY A 352 3.78 -9.59 -6.39
N VAL A 353 3.90 -10.78 -5.82
CA VAL A 353 4.52 -11.02 -4.51
C VAL A 353 5.76 -11.90 -4.65
N LYS A 354 6.71 -11.75 -3.74
CA LYS A 354 7.92 -12.60 -3.68
C LYS A 354 8.30 -12.97 -2.25
N ILE A 355 8.91 -14.14 -2.10
CA ILE A 355 9.60 -14.57 -0.87
C ILE A 355 11.10 -14.61 -1.17
N HIS A 356 11.90 -14.01 -0.29
CA HIS A 356 13.35 -14.12 -0.30
C HIS A 356 13.85 -14.78 1.00
N ASP A 357 14.88 -15.62 0.87
CA ASP A 357 15.76 -16.00 1.98
C ASP A 357 16.74 -14.85 2.23
N ILE A 358 16.84 -14.43 3.49
CA ILE A 358 17.72 -13.35 3.93
C ILE A 358 18.60 -13.80 5.12
N SER A 359 18.81 -15.11 5.28
CA SER A 359 19.77 -15.65 6.28
C SER A 359 21.20 -15.14 6.06
N ASP A 360 21.56 -14.84 4.81
CA ASP A 360 22.66 -13.95 4.45
C ASP A 360 22.09 -12.66 3.83
N PRO A 361 21.86 -11.60 4.63
CA PRO A 361 21.23 -10.37 4.14
C PRO A 361 22.11 -9.58 3.16
N ALA A 362 23.40 -9.93 3.02
CA ALA A 362 24.26 -9.37 1.96
C ALA A 362 24.04 -10.07 0.61
N ASN A 363 23.45 -11.27 0.59
CA ASN A 363 23.19 -12.07 -0.59
C ASN A 363 21.77 -12.67 -0.57
N PRO A 364 20.71 -11.84 -0.62
CA PRO A 364 19.33 -12.31 -0.55
C PRO A 364 18.99 -13.23 -1.74
N GLU A 365 18.37 -14.38 -1.47
CA GLU A 365 17.98 -15.36 -2.49
C GLU A 365 16.47 -15.38 -2.69
N GLN A 366 15.99 -15.16 -3.92
CA GLN A 366 14.56 -15.26 -4.22
C GLN A 366 14.11 -16.73 -4.25
N LEU A 367 13.26 -17.13 -3.31
CA LEU A 367 12.75 -18.50 -3.19
C LEU A 367 11.53 -18.74 -4.08
N ALA A 368 10.59 -17.80 -4.05
CA ALA A 368 9.32 -17.91 -4.77
C ALA A 368 8.78 -16.55 -5.18
N TRP A 369 7.90 -16.57 -6.18
CA TRP A 369 7.17 -15.39 -6.64
C TRP A 369 5.91 -15.79 -7.40
N TRP A 370 4.92 -14.89 -7.37
CA TRP A 370 3.66 -15.06 -8.11
C TRP A 370 3.12 -13.72 -8.57
N ARG A 371 2.56 -13.66 -9.78
CA ARG A 371 1.83 -12.48 -10.29
C ARG A 371 0.68 -12.87 -11.23
N MET A 372 -0.30 -11.99 -11.30
CA MET A 372 -1.36 -11.95 -12.32
C MET A 372 -1.64 -10.48 -12.67
N PRO A 373 -0.83 -9.84 -13.54
CA PRO A 373 -0.79 -8.38 -13.70
C PRO A 373 -2.05 -7.75 -14.30
N ASP A 374 -2.87 -8.56 -14.99
CA ASP A 374 -4.18 -8.14 -15.55
C ASP A 374 -5.29 -8.14 -14.49
N GLU A 375 -5.06 -8.79 -13.35
CA GLU A 375 -6.05 -8.94 -12.29
C GLU A 375 -5.65 -8.23 -11.00
N THR A 376 -4.35 -8.30 -10.67
CA THR A 376 -3.80 -7.95 -9.36
C THR A 376 -2.78 -6.84 -9.45
N SER A 377 -2.78 -6.03 -8.40
CA SER A 377 -1.78 -5.03 -8.07
C SER A 377 -1.59 -5.05 -6.55
N PHE A 378 -0.51 -5.66 -6.06
CA PHE A 378 -0.31 -5.91 -4.62
C PHE A 378 0.22 -4.71 -3.86
N TRP A 379 -0.40 -4.42 -2.71
CA TRP A 379 -0.09 -3.30 -1.83
C TRP A 379 0.72 -3.73 -0.61
N THR A 380 0.37 -4.88 -0.01
CA THR A 380 1.01 -5.37 1.21
C THR A 380 1.35 -6.84 1.04
N ALA A 381 2.44 -7.30 1.66
CA ALA A 381 2.71 -8.70 1.94
C ALA A 381 3.17 -8.83 3.40
N LYS A 382 2.41 -9.56 4.23
CA LYS A 382 2.64 -9.70 5.69
C LYS A 382 2.44 -11.13 6.15
N ARG A 383 3.38 -11.66 6.94
CA ARG A 383 3.28 -13.02 7.48
C ARG A 383 2.09 -13.11 8.44
N ALA A 384 1.21 -14.08 8.22
CA ALA A 384 0.10 -14.35 9.13
C ALA A 384 0.47 -15.46 10.13
N THR A 385 1.04 -16.57 9.63
CA THR A 385 1.53 -17.68 10.45
C THR A 385 2.85 -18.20 9.86
N ASP A 386 3.44 -19.23 10.48
CA ASP A 386 4.63 -19.89 9.90
C ASP A 386 4.31 -20.63 8.58
N GLY A 387 3.04 -20.97 8.33
CA GLY A 387 2.62 -21.72 7.14
C GLY A 387 2.21 -20.86 5.94
N PHE A 388 1.74 -19.63 6.17
CA PHE A 388 1.26 -18.74 5.10
C PHE A 388 1.39 -17.25 5.45
N PHE A 389 1.45 -16.41 4.42
CA PHE A 389 1.35 -14.96 4.53
C PHE A 389 0.12 -14.44 3.77
N VAL A 390 -0.32 -13.24 4.13
CA VAL A 390 -1.41 -12.54 3.45
C VAL A 390 -0.85 -11.43 2.56
N ALA A 391 -1.54 -11.16 1.46
CA ALA A 391 -1.22 -10.04 0.59
C ALA A 391 -2.49 -9.38 0.08
N SER A 392 -2.63 -8.07 0.31
CA SER A 392 -3.73 -7.29 -0.24
C SER A 392 -3.40 -6.85 -1.65
N SER A 393 -4.42 -6.88 -2.51
CA SER A 393 -4.37 -6.31 -3.83
C SER A 393 -5.44 -5.25 -4.00
N MET A 394 -5.05 -4.08 -4.47
CA MET A 394 -6.00 -3.02 -4.86
C MET A 394 -6.73 -3.31 -6.18
N GLY A 395 -6.47 -4.47 -6.80
CA GLY A 395 -7.02 -4.85 -8.09
C GLY A 395 -6.53 -3.96 -9.24
N ARG A 396 -7.18 -4.09 -10.39
CA ARG A 396 -6.98 -3.20 -11.55
C ARG A 396 -8.19 -2.30 -11.70
N ARG A 397 -7.99 -1.07 -12.18
CA ARG A 397 -9.10 -0.15 -12.47
C ARG A 397 -10.11 -0.77 -13.46
N SER A 398 -9.59 -1.52 -14.44
CA SER A 398 -10.40 -2.19 -15.46
C SER A 398 -11.33 -3.28 -14.92
N ASN A 399 -11.04 -3.86 -13.76
CA ASN A 399 -11.83 -4.94 -13.18
C ASN A 399 -12.52 -4.57 -11.87
N GLY A 400 -12.05 -3.54 -11.15
CA GLY A 400 -12.60 -3.11 -9.85
C GLY A 400 -12.48 -4.16 -8.74
N LYS A 401 -11.72 -5.23 -8.95
CA LYS A 401 -11.63 -6.41 -8.07
C LYS A 401 -10.37 -6.36 -7.22
N GLY A 402 -10.43 -5.58 -6.14
CA GLY A 402 -9.47 -5.72 -5.04
C GLY A 402 -9.73 -6.98 -4.22
N GLY A 403 -8.81 -7.34 -3.33
CA GLY A 403 -8.99 -8.48 -2.45
C GLY A 403 -7.82 -8.77 -1.53
N LEU A 404 -8.03 -9.75 -0.66
CA LEU A 404 -6.99 -10.34 0.18
C LEU A 404 -6.67 -11.74 -0.33
N TYR A 405 -5.39 -12.03 -0.51
CA TYR A 405 -4.87 -13.32 -0.96
C TYR A 405 -4.04 -13.94 0.16
N THR A 406 -4.03 -15.27 0.21
CA THR A 406 -3.16 -16.05 1.10
C THR A 406 -2.16 -16.83 0.24
N PHE A 407 -0.92 -16.98 0.72
CA PHE A 407 0.14 -17.65 -0.02
C PHE A 407 0.94 -18.59 0.90
N PRO A 408 1.31 -19.80 0.43
CA PRO A 408 2.05 -20.75 1.24
C PRO A 408 3.50 -20.27 1.48
N ILE A 409 4.11 -20.66 2.60
CA ILE A 409 5.52 -20.38 2.90
C ILE A 409 6.38 -21.62 2.69
N GLU A 410 5.99 -22.79 3.21
CA GLU A 410 6.84 -24.00 3.22
C GLU A 410 7.07 -24.58 1.80
N ASP A 411 6.07 -24.49 0.93
CA ASP A 411 6.14 -24.94 -0.47
C ASP A 411 6.98 -24.00 -1.37
N ALA A 412 7.51 -22.90 -0.81
CA ALA A 412 8.22 -21.87 -1.56
C ALA A 412 9.68 -22.22 -1.90
N THR A 413 10.24 -23.31 -1.38
CA THR A 413 11.66 -23.65 -1.62
C THR A 413 11.89 -23.94 -3.11
N ASN A 414 12.47 -22.96 -3.83
CA ASN A 414 12.88 -23.02 -5.23
C ASN A 414 11.78 -23.37 -6.25
N SER A 415 10.55 -22.98 -5.96
CA SER A 415 9.39 -23.29 -6.82
C SER A 415 8.76 -22.00 -7.36
N PRO A 416 9.29 -21.38 -8.43
CA PRO A 416 8.65 -20.20 -9.03
C PRO A 416 7.28 -20.54 -9.66
N GLN A 417 6.44 -19.53 -9.86
CA GLN A 417 5.23 -19.65 -10.69
C GLN A 417 5.60 -20.21 -12.08
N LYS A 418 4.85 -21.21 -12.53
CA LYS A 418 5.02 -21.80 -13.88
C LYS A 418 4.33 -20.91 -14.91
N ASP A 419 4.96 -20.77 -16.07
CA ASP A 419 4.43 -20.04 -17.23
C ASP A 419 3.89 -18.66 -16.83
N PRO A 420 4.73 -17.81 -16.21
CA PRO A 420 4.25 -16.57 -15.62
C PRO A 420 3.69 -15.65 -16.71
N PRO A 421 2.53 -15.01 -16.46
CA PRO A 421 1.96 -14.07 -17.42
C PRO A 421 2.95 -12.93 -17.68
N SER A 422 2.98 -12.46 -18.92
CA SER A 422 3.79 -11.31 -19.32
C SER A 422 3.33 -10.06 -18.58
N LEU A 423 4.26 -9.14 -18.30
CA LEU A 423 3.93 -7.80 -17.79
C LEU A 423 3.45 -6.85 -18.91
N THR A 424 3.41 -7.31 -20.16
CA THR A 424 3.07 -6.48 -21.32
C THR A 424 1.64 -5.98 -21.26
N THR A 425 1.47 -4.72 -21.62
CA THR A 425 0.20 -4.06 -21.89
C THR A 425 -0.54 -4.76 -23.02
N THR A 426 -1.59 -5.53 -22.74
CA THR A 426 -2.69 -5.60 -23.71
C THR A 426 -3.32 -4.21 -23.73
N GLY A 427 -2.99 -3.43 -24.76
CA GLY A 427 -3.50 -2.07 -24.93
C GLY A 427 -5.02 -2.03 -24.84
N GLU A 428 -5.52 -1.09 -24.04
CA GLU A 428 -6.92 -0.66 -24.08
C GLU A 428 -7.18 0.05 -25.41
N THR A 429 -7.39 -0.72 -26.48
CA THR A 429 -8.26 -0.34 -27.60
C THR A 429 -8.58 -1.58 -28.43
N ALA A 430 -9.62 -2.31 -28.03
CA ALA A 430 -10.33 -3.20 -28.94
C ALA A 430 -11.79 -2.74 -29.01
N THR A 431 -12.01 -1.61 -29.71
CA THR A 431 -13.33 -1.32 -30.23
C THR A 431 -13.59 -2.34 -31.34
N GLU A 432 -14.38 -3.37 -31.04
CA GLU A 432 -14.98 -4.23 -32.05
C GLU A 432 -15.76 -3.35 -33.03
N THR A 433 -15.15 -3.07 -34.18
CA THR A 433 -15.93 -2.63 -35.35
C THR A 433 -16.16 -3.85 -36.20
N THR A 434 -17.29 -4.50 -35.92
CA THR A 434 -17.92 -5.42 -36.86
C THR A 434 -18.19 -4.69 -38.17
N THR A 435 -17.47 -5.03 -39.23
CA THR A 435 -17.96 -4.80 -40.59
C THR A 435 -17.43 -5.89 -41.51
N GLY A 436 -18.35 -6.73 -41.97
CA GLY A 436 -18.10 -7.68 -43.05
C GLY A 436 -17.82 -6.96 -44.37
N GLY A 437 -16.96 -7.54 -45.19
CA GLY A 437 -16.65 -7.03 -46.51
C GLY A 437 -15.61 -7.88 -47.22
N THR A 438 -16.09 -8.70 -48.15
CA THR A 438 -15.37 -9.63 -49.02
C THR A 438 -14.32 -8.95 -49.91
N ALA A 439 -13.17 -9.63 -50.08
CA ALA A 439 -12.21 -9.64 -51.21
C ALA A 439 -12.01 -8.39 -52.09
N THR A 440 -10.74 -8.02 -52.36
CA THR A 440 -10.06 -8.24 -53.67
C THR A 440 -8.63 -7.65 -53.63
N GLU A 441 -7.67 -8.41 -54.15
CA GLU A 441 -6.28 -8.00 -54.43
C GLU A 441 -6.21 -6.81 -55.38
N THR A 442 -5.30 -5.85 -55.18
CA THR A 442 -4.46 -5.31 -56.27
C THR A 442 -3.20 -4.66 -55.69
N THR A 443 -2.07 -5.00 -56.31
CA THR A 443 -0.71 -4.48 -56.15
C THR A 443 -0.50 -3.04 -56.71
N THR A 444 0.75 -2.57 -56.64
CA THR A 444 1.37 -1.34 -57.24
C THR A 444 1.22 -0.06 -56.40
N GLY A 445 2.23 0.79 -56.19
CA GLY A 445 3.60 0.88 -56.69
C GLY A 445 4.30 2.08 -56.01
N GLU A 446 5.62 2.15 -56.20
CA GLU A 446 6.55 3.18 -55.72
C GLU A 446 6.08 4.63 -55.89
N ALA A 447 6.55 5.52 -55.00
CA ALA A 447 7.62 6.50 -55.31
C ALA A 447 7.56 7.75 -54.41
N THR A 448 8.63 7.91 -53.63
CA THR A 448 9.45 9.13 -53.38
C THR A 448 8.85 10.53 -53.19
N THR A 449 9.60 11.26 -52.36
CA THR A 449 9.94 12.71 -52.34
C THR A 449 9.26 13.50 -51.22
N GLU A 450 9.93 13.71 -50.08
CA GLU A 450 10.88 14.80 -49.77
C GLU A 450 10.23 16.19 -49.56
N THR A 451 10.48 16.72 -48.35
CA THR A 451 11.00 18.07 -48.10
C THR A 451 10.04 19.17 -47.60
N THR A 452 10.49 19.73 -46.47
CA THR A 452 10.39 21.12 -45.95
C THR A 452 9.16 21.63 -45.20
N SER A 453 9.43 21.85 -43.90
CA SER A 453 9.49 23.15 -43.22
C SER A 453 8.22 23.95 -42.92
N ALA A 454 8.02 24.04 -41.60
CA ALA A 454 7.86 25.26 -40.80
C ALA A 454 6.72 26.22 -41.16
N THR A 455 5.81 26.38 -40.20
CA THR A 455 5.34 27.72 -39.84
C THR A 455 4.89 27.77 -38.39
N THR A 456 5.51 28.67 -37.65
CA THR A 456 5.08 29.25 -36.38
C THR A 456 3.74 29.96 -36.54
N GLY A 457 2.85 29.82 -35.55
CA GLY A 457 1.64 30.61 -35.43
C GLY A 457 1.10 30.53 -34.00
N GLU A 458 1.52 31.48 -33.17
CA GLU A 458 0.80 31.85 -31.95
C GLU A 458 -0.57 32.41 -32.31
N ALA A 459 -1.62 31.91 -31.65
CA ALA A 459 -2.88 32.60 -31.40
C ALA A 459 -3.42 32.02 -30.08
N ALA A 460 -3.26 32.77 -29.00
CA ALA A 460 -4.28 33.68 -28.48
C ALA A 460 -5.43 32.92 -27.80
N LEU A 461 -5.35 32.98 -26.47
CA LEU A 461 -6.34 32.57 -25.48
C LEU A 461 -7.67 33.29 -25.76
N ASP A 462 -8.76 32.52 -25.80
CA ASP A 462 -10.11 33.05 -25.55
C ASP A 462 -10.76 32.23 -24.44
N ASP A 463 -11.21 32.99 -23.45
CA ASP A 463 -11.86 32.60 -22.21
C ASP A 463 -13.33 32.26 -22.50
N ALA A 464 -13.74 31.02 -22.19
CA ALA A 464 -15.14 30.63 -22.21
C ALA A 464 -15.41 29.66 -21.06
N THR A 465 -15.93 30.22 -19.99
CA THR A 465 -16.59 29.55 -18.87
C THR A 465 -17.75 28.69 -19.35
N THR A 466 -17.67 27.38 -19.11
CA THR A 466 -18.83 26.49 -19.08
C THR A 466 -18.65 25.47 -17.95
N GLU A 467 -19.62 25.44 -17.05
CA GLU A 467 -19.79 24.41 -16.03
C GLU A 467 -19.99 23.04 -16.70
N SER A 468 -19.24 22.03 -16.26
CA SER A 468 -19.55 20.63 -16.55
C SER A 468 -18.97 19.73 -15.46
N ASP A 469 -19.83 18.84 -14.99
CA ASP A 469 -19.72 17.85 -13.91
C ASP A 469 -18.34 17.24 -13.64
N ASP A 470 -17.94 17.31 -12.36
CA ASP A 470 -16.80 16.60 -11.80
C ASP A 470 -17.11 15.09 -11.67
N SER A 471 -16.43 14.27 -12.48
CA SER A 471 -16.22 12.86 -12.16
C SER A 471 -14.77 12.46 -12.43
N ALA A 472 -14.05 12.24 -11.33
CA ALA A 472 -12.89 11.34 -11.16
C ALA A 472 -11.64 11.60 -12.01
N SER A 473 -10.80 12.55 -11.57
CA SER A 473 -9.36 12.55 -11.87
C SER A 473 -8.67 11.43 -11.08
N GLY A 474 -7.91 10.57 -11.76
CA GLY A 474 -7.29 9.38 -11.17
C GLY A 474 -6.38 9.69 -9.97
N GLU A 475 -6.79 9.23 -8.79
CA GLU A 475 -5.94 9.20 -7.60
C GLU A 475 -4.81 8.18 -7.78
N VAL A 476 -3.59 8.62 -7.49
CA VAL A 476 -2.36 7.82 -7.46
C VAL A 476 -2.01 7.61 -5.98
N PRO A 477 -1.75 6.38 -5.52
CA PRO A 477 -1.16 6.12 -4.20
C PRO A 477 0.05 7.00 -3.95
N GLY A 478 0.14 7.67 -2.81
CA GLY A 478 1.28 8.56 -2.52
C GLY A 478 1.35 9.90 -3.29
N PHE A 479 0.56 10.12 -4.36
CA PHE A 479 0.56 11.39 -5.10
C PHE A 479 -0.81 12.07 -5.07
N GLY A 480 -0.98 12.99 -4.12
CA GLY A 480 -1.93 14.08 -4.32
C GLY A 480 -1.52 14.92 -5.54
N VAL A 481 -2.37 14.99 -6.57
CA VAL A 481 -2.19 15.88 -7.74
C VAL A 481 -3.46 16.70 -7.90
N PRO A 482 -3.44 17.95 -8.42
CA PRO A 482 -2.52 19.07 -8.25
C PRO A 482 -3.13 20.16 -7.31
N ALA A 483 -4.18 19.82 -6.57
CA ALA A 483 -4.88 20.74 -5.68
C ALA A 483 -4.01 21.27 -4.52
N GLY A 484 -2.97 20.51 -4.14
CA GLY A 484 -2.12 20.81 -2.99
C GLY A 484 -1.32 22.11 -3.12
N ILE A 485 -0.89 22.51 -4.33
CA ILE A 485 -0.08 23.74 -4.47
C ILE A 485 -0.95 25.00 -4.27
N ALA A 486 -2.20 24.98 -4.73
CA ALA A 486 -3.11 26.11 -4.50
C ALA A 486 -3.65 26.13 -3.06
N ALA A 487 -3.95 24.97 -2.47
CA ALA A 487 -4.47 24.89 -1.10
C ALA A 487 -3.43 25.27 -0.02
N LEU A 488 -2.15 24.92 -0.23
CA LEU A 488 -1.07 25.25 0.72
C LEU A 488 -0.63 26.72 0.64
N LEU A 489 -0.81 27.39 -0.51
CA LEU A 489 -0.61 28.84 -0.60
C LEU A 489 -1.75 29.64 0.05
N GLY A 490 -2.95 29.06 0.21
CA GLY A 490 -4.11 29.71 0.81
C GLY A 490 -4.15 29.70 2.35
N ALA A 491 -3.59 28.67 2.99
CA ALA A 491 -3.61 28.54 4.45
C ALA A 491 -2.81 29.66 5.16
N GLY A 492 -1.75 30.16 4.52
CA GLY A 492 -0.97 31.31 5.02
C GLY A 492 -1.72 32.65 4.99
N ALA A 493 -2.74 32.79 4.14
CA ALA A 493 -3.54 34.01 4.03
C ALA A 493 -4.77 34.01 4.95
N TRP A 494 -5.31 32.83 5.29
CA TRP A 494 -6.55 32.71 6.06
C TRP A 494 -6.43 33.08 7.55
N ARG A 495 -5.20 33.06 8.09
CA ARG A 495 -4.93 33.46 9.50
C ARG A 495 -4.88 34.98 9.75
N ARG A 496 -4.99 35.84 8.73
CA ARG A 496 -4.97 37.31 8.90
C ARG A 496 -6.35 37.99 8.97
N VAL A 497 -7.46 37.26 8.81
CA VAL A 497 -8.81 37.87 8.74
C VAL A 497 -9.69 37.60 9.98
N ARG A 498 -9.15 37.02 11.06
CA ARG A 498 -9.84 36.98 12.36
C ARG A 498 -8.93 37.47 13.49
N LYS A 499 -8.90 38.79 13.65
CA LYS A 499 -8.75 39.45 14.95
C LYS A 499 -10.02 40.21 15.25
#